data_AF-A0A831KQ53-F1
#
_entry.id   AF-A0A831KQ53-F1
#
_cell.length_a   1.000
_cell.length_b   1.000
_cell.length_c   1.000
_cell.angle_alpha   90.00
_cell.angle_beta   90.00
_cell.angle_gamma   90.00
#
_symmetry.space_group_name_H-M   'P 1'
#
loop_
_entity.id
_entity.type
_entity.pdbx_description
1 polymer ?
#
loop_
_entity_poly.entity_id
_entity_poly.type
_entity_poly.pdbx_seq_one_letter_code
_entity_poly.pdbx_strand_id
1 'polypeptide(L)'
;MLTKVGIITLASIAEAMCYGFIEWYIQDVKKIDMPRKFGGMINLLAKSEKVIDTELSKDLDRLRDKRNNIHLWHADREYRAYDLADYNRAVQTVQKLEATLNEYWESHQLPF
;
A
#
# COMPACT_ATOMS: atom_id res chain seq x y z
N MET A 1 4.40 -4.23 -20.85
CA MET A 1 3.01 -4.42 -20.36
C MET A 1 2.96 -5.17 -19.04
N LEU A 2 3.63 -6.32 -18.91
CA LEU A 2 3.69 -7.11 -17.67
C LEU A 2 4.10 -6.30 -16.44
N THR A 3 5.18 -5.51 -16.53
CA THR A 3 5.66 -4.61 -15.46
C THR A 3 4.56 -3.71 -14.89
N LYS A 4 3.75 -3.10 -15.77
CA LYS A 4 2.70 -2.15 -15.39
C LYS A 4 1.53 -2.84 -14.72
N VAL A 5 1.08 -3.95 -15.31
CA VAL A 5 0.02 -4.78 -14.72
C VAL A 5 0.48 -5.25 -13.35
N GLY A 6 1.73 -5.68 -13.23
CA GLY A 6 2.36 -6.03 -11.95
C GLY A 6 2.32 -4.89 -10.93
N ILE A 7 2.73 -3.67 -11.30
CA ILE A 7 2.67 -2.49 -10.42
C ILE A 7 1.22 -2.21 -9.98
N ILE A 8 0.24 -2.28 -10.89
CA ILE A 8 -1.17 -2.09 -10.55
C ILE A 8 -1.62 -3.15 -9.55
N THR A 9 -1.34 -4.43 -9.82
CA THR A 9 -1.73 -5.53 -8.94
C THR A 9 -1.09 -5.39 -7.56
N LEU A 10 0.20 -5.09 -7.48
CA LEU A 10 0.92 -4.89 -6.21
C LEU A 10 0.37 -3.70 -5.43
N ALA A 11 0.06 -2.59 -6.09
CA ALA A 11 -0.57 -1.44 -5.46
C ALA A 11 -1.98 -1.75 -4.93
N SER A 12 -2.77 -2.54 -5.65
CA SER A 12 -4.10 -2.98 -5.18
C SER A 12 -4.01 -3.96 -4.01
N ILE A 13 -3.01 -4.85 -4.01
CA ILE A 13 -2.73 -5.72 -2.86
C ILE A 13 -2.36 -4.88 -1.63
N ALA A 14 -1.44 -3.93 -1.77
CA ALA A 14 -1.06 -3.04 -0.66
C ALA A 14 -2.26 -2.25 -0.12
N GLU A 15 -3.13 -1.74 -1.01
CA GLU A 15 -4.36 -1.05 -0.60
C GLU A 15 -5.29 -1.99 0.18
N ALA A 16 -5.49 -3.22 -0.28
CA ALA A 16 -6.32 -4.22 0.39
C ALA A 16 -5.75 -4.62 1.76
N MET A 17 -4.43 -4.75 1.88
CA MET A 17 -3.77 -5.05 3.17
C MET A 17 -3.96 -3.91 4.17
N CYS A 18 -3.76 -2.65 3.74
CA CYS A 18 -4.05 -1.50 4.58
C CYS A 18 -5.53 -1.47 4.99
N TYR A 19 -6.43 -1.74 4.04
CA TYR A 19 -7.86 -1.78 4.31
C TYR A 19 -8.21 -2.81 5.38
N GLY A 20 -7.84 -4.08 5.16
CA GLY A 20 -8.12 -5.16 6.10
C GLY A 20 -7.51 -4.91 7.47
N PHE A 21 -6.27 -4.42 7.53
CA PHE A 21 -5.65 -4.10 8.81
C PHE A 21 -6.41 -3.00 9.57
N ILE A 22 -6.80 -1.90 8.90
CA ILE A 22 -7.52 -0.80 9.57
C ILE A 22 -8.94 -1.22 9.96
N GLU A 23 -9.66 -1.89 9.06
CA GLU A 23 -11.02 -2.37 9.32
C GLU A 23 -11.05 -3.27 10.56
N TRP A 24 -10.14 -4.24 10.64
CA TRP A 24 -10.12 -5.20 11.75
C TRP A 24 -9.52 -4.62 13.03
N TYR A 25 -8.41 -3.89 12.93
CA TYR A 25 -7.69 -3.44 14.11
C TYR A 25 -8.20 -2.09 14.63
N ILE A 26 -8.38 -1.11 13.75
CA ILE A 26 -8.59 0.28 14.19
C ILE A 26 -10.07 0.59 14.37
N GLN A 27 -10.94 0.07 13.51
CA GLN A 27 -12.37 0.34 13.61
C GLN A 27 -12.95 -0.29 14.89
N ASP A 28 -12.56 -1.52 15.22
CA ASP A 28 -13.08 -2.22 16.39
C ASP A 28 -12.43 -1.76 17.71
N VAL A 29 -11.14 -1.43 17.70
CA VAL A 29 -10.43 -1.01 18.93
C VAL A 29 -10.63 0.48 19.22
N LYS A 30 -10.55 1.34 18.19
CA LYS A 30 -10.49 2.80 18.36
C LYS A 30 -11.72 3.54 17.85
N LYS A 31 -12.66 2.86 17.18
CA LYS A 31 -13.89 3.46 16.63
C LYS A 31 -13.63 4.67 15.73
N ILE A 32 -12.54 4.62 14.98
CA ILE A 32 -12.15 5.67 14.02
C ILE A 32 -12.85 5.39 12.69
N ASP A 33 -13.34 6.44 12.02
CA ASP A 33 -13.93 6.33 10.69
C ASP A 33 -12.90 5.85 9.66
N MET A 34 -13.28 4.80 8.93
CA MET A 34 -12.44 4.17 7.92
C MET A 34 -12.19 5.11 6.72
N PRO A 35 -10.92 5.42 6.38
CA PRO A 35 -10.62 6.22 5.21
C PRO A 35 -11.02 5.50 3.91
N ARG A 36 -11.77 6.17 3.03
CA ARG A 36 -12.28 5.58 1.76
C ARG A 36 -11.25 5.48 0.63
N LYS A 37 -10.06 6.08 0.79
CA LYS A 37 -9.06 6.18 -0.28
C LYS A 37 -7.72 5.67 0.24
N PHE A 38 -6.94 5.00 -0.61
CA PHE A 38 -5.61 4.51 -0.27
C PHE A 38 -4.73 5.54 0.46
N GLY A 39 -4.66 6.78 -0.05
CA GLY A 39 -3.87 7.84 0.60
C GLY A 39 -4.35 8.20 2.00
N GLY A 40 -5.65 8.09 2.29
CA GLY A 40 -6.18 8.28 3.63
C GLY A 40 -5.73 7.17 4.58
N MET A 41 -5.74 5.91 4.11
CA MET A 41 -5.27 4.76 4.86
C MET A 41 -3.77 4.86 5.19
N ILE A 42 -2.94 5.23 4.21
CA ILE A 42 -1.50 5.46 4.42
C ILE A 42 -1.27 6.53 5.49
N ASN A 43 -1.98 7.67 5.40
CA ASN A 43 -1.86 8.75 6.39
C ASN A 43 -2.28 8.31 7.79
N LEU A 44 -3.36 7.54 7.91
CA LEU A 44 -3.82 7.02 9.20
C LEU A 44 -2.76 6.11 9.84
N LEU A 45 -2.26 5.13 9.07
CA LEU A 45 -1.25 4.18 9.54
C LEU A 45 0.07 4.84 9.92
N ALA A 46 0.50 5.87 9.17
CA ALA A 46 1.78 6.53 9.43
C ALA A 46 1.72 7.59 10.54
N LYS A 47 0.67 8.44 10.54
CA LYS A 47 0.65 9.65 11.38
C LYS A 47 -0.12 9.46 12.67
N SER A 48 -1.31 8.88 12.59
CA SER A 48 -2.19 8.72 13.75
C SER A 48 -1.78 7.49 14.56
N GLU A 49 -1.58 6.38 13.86
CA GLU A 49 -1.39 5.07 14.48
C GLU A 49 0.08 4.68 14.60
N LYS A 50 0.95 5.31 13.80
CA LYS A 50 2.41 5.08 13.78
C LYS A 50 2.77 3.59 13.60
N VAL A 51 1.93 2.86 12.87
CA VAL A 51 2.13 1.45 12.51
C VAL A 51 3.24 1.34 11.47
N ILE A 52 3.28 2.25 10.51
CA ILE A 52 4.30 2.29 9.46
C ILE A 52 5.23 3.49 9.64
N ASP A 53 6.51 3.30 9.29
CA ASP A 53 7.50 4.37 9.31
C ASP A 53 7.31 5.38 8.16
N THR A 54 8.03 6.50 8.25
CA THR A 54 7.96 7.58 7.24
C THR A 54 8.47 7.13 5.86
N GLU A 55 9.44 6.22 5.79
CA GLU A 55 9.99 5.76 4.52
C GLU A 55 9.03 4.83 3.79
N LEU A 56 8.41 3.88 4.50
CA LEU A 56 7.36 3.01 3.98
C LEU A 56 6.13 3.82 3.56
N SER A 57 5.75 4.85 4.34
CA SER A 57 4.67 5.77 3.93
C SER A 57 4.96 6.46 2.59
N LYS A 58 6.19 6.98 2.40
CA LYS A 58 6.60 7.60 1.12
C LYS A 58 6.59 6.59 -0.04
N ASP A 59 7.02 5.37 0.21
CA ASP A 59 7.05 4.33 -0.82
C ASP A 59 5.66 3.84 -1.20
N LEU A 60 4.72 3.76 -0.26
CA LEU A 60 3.31 3.48 -0.55
C LEU A 60 2.64 4.61 -1.32
N ASP A 61 2.93 5.87 -0.98
CA ASP A 61 2.45 7.03 -1.75
C ASP A 61 2.98 6.99 -3.19
N ARG A 62 4.27 6.70 -3.39
CA ARG A 62 4.87 6.52 -4.72
C ARG A 62 4.20 5.39 -5.50
N LEU A 63 3.95 4.25 -4.85
CA LEU A 63 3.31 3.09 -5.47
C LEU A 63 1.87 3.42 -5.91
N ARG A 64 1.09 4.08 -5.04
CA ARG A 64 -0.25 4.58 -5.37
C ARG A 64 -0.21 5.54 -6.56
N ASP A 65 0.72 6.49 -6.55
CA ASP A 65 0.81 7.49 -7.61
C ASP A 65 1.20 6.85 -8.94
N LYS A 66 2.10 5.87 -8.95
CA LYS A 66 2.38 5.07 -10.16
C LYS A 66 1.14 4.35 -10.67
N ARG A 67 0.41 3.64 -9.81
CA ARG A 67 -0.85 2.97 -10.19
C ARG A 67 -1.83 3.94 -10.83
N ASN A 68 -2.05 5.11 -10.23
CA ASN A 68 -3.02 6.09 -10.71
C ASN A 68 -2.62 6.72 -12.06
N ASN A 69 -1.32 6.72 -12.39
CA ASN A 69 -0.80 7.26 -13.65
C ASN A 69 -0.65 6.21 -14.76
N ILE A 70 -0.83 4.91 -14.46
CA ILE A 70 -0.82 3.87 -15.50
C ILE A 70 -2.19 3.80 -16.15
N HIS A 71 -2.28 4.16 -17.42
CA HIS A 71 -3.49 4.03 -18.23
C HIS A 71 -3.34 2.93 -19.28
N LEU A 72 -3.87 1.73 -19.01
CA LEU A 72 -3.68 0.55 -19.87
C LEU A 72 -4.20 0.73 -21.31
N TRP A 73 -5.17 1.63 -21.54
CA TRP A 73 -5.71 1.94 -22.87
C TRP A 73 -4.86 2.94 -23.68
N HIS A 74 -3.80 3.53 -23.10
CA HIS A 74 -2.85 4.42 -23.80
C HIS A 74 -1.50 3.73 -24.03
N ALA A 75 -1.50 2.61 -24.75
CA ALA A 75 -0.35 1.72 -24.88
C ALA A 75 0.95 2.41 -25.37
N ASP A 76 0.85 3.32 -26.35
CA ASP A 76 2.02 3.96 -26.98
C ASP A 76 2.79 4.92 -26.07
N ARG A 77 2.06 5.76 -25.32
CA ARG A 77 2.66 6.71 -24.35
C ARG A 77 3.28 5.97 -23.18
N GLU A 78 2.63 4.89 -22.77
CA GLU A 78 2.99 4.15 -21.57
C GLU A 78 4.16 3.19 -21.81
N TYR A 79 4.44 2.74 -23.05
CA TYR A 79 5.39 1.65 -23.33
C TYR A 79 6.80 1.89 -22.75
N ARG A 80 7.22 3.15 -22.63
CA ARG A 80 8.57 3.54 -22.16
C ARG A 80 8.60 4.16 -20.76
N ALA A 81 7.45 4.30 -20.10
CA ALA A 81 7.34 5.11 -18.88
C ALA A 81 7.68 4.36 -17.58
N TYR A 82 7.72 3.01 -17.62
CA TYR A 82 7.93 2.17 -16.43
C TYR A 82 8.87 1.01 -16.76
N ASP A 83 9.78 0.72 -15.84
CA ASP A 83 10.81 -0.29 -16.03
C ASP A 83 10.79 -1.38 -14.94
N LEU A 84 11.74 -2.32 -15.04
CA LEU A 84 11.85 -3.41 -14.07
C LEU A 84 12.21 -2.91 -12.67
N ALA A 85 12.93 -1.78 -12.55
CA ALA A 85 13.29 -1.21 -11.26
C ALA A 85 12.04 -0.71 -10.51
N ASP A 86 11.10 -0.09 -11.23
CA ASP A 86 9.80 0.31 -10.68
C ASP A 86 9.00 -0.88 -10.15
N TYR A 87 8.99 -1.99 -10.90
CA TYR A 87 8.31 -3.21 -10.47
C TYR A 87 8.98 -3.84 -9.26
N ASN A 88 10.31 -3.96 -9.26
CA ASN A 88 11.06 -4.52 -8.13
C ASN A 88 10.86 -3.68 -6.86
N ARG A 89 10.81 -2.35 -7.00
CA ARG A 89 10.49 -1.45 -5.89
C ARG A 89 9.08 -1.69 -5.38
N ALA A 90 8.08 -1.84 -6.26
CA ALA A 90 6.71 -2.17 -5.85
C ALA A 90 6.65 -3.48 -5.06
N VAL A 91 7.39 -4.52 -5.49
CA VAL A 91 7.49 -5.79 -4.76
C VAL A 91 8.08 -5.57 -3.36
N GLN A 92 9.20 -4.86 -3.26
CA GLN A 92 9.85 -4.55 -1.98
C GLN A 92 8.93 -3.75 -1.04
N THR A 93 8.19 -2.77 -1.57
CA THR A 93 7.23 -2.00 -0.79
C THR A 93 6.14 -2.88 -0.20
N VAL A 94 5.56 -3.80 -1.00
CA VAL A 94 4.51 -4.72 -0.52
C VAL A 94 5.05 -5.68 0.53
N GLN A 95 6.24 -6.27 0.31
CA GLN A 95 6.87 -7.15 1.29
C GLN A 95 7.20 -6.43 2.60
N LYS A 96 7.70 -5.19 2.53
CA LYS A 96 7.96 -4.38 3.72
C LYS A 96 6.67 -4.05 4.47
N LEU A 97 5.59 -3.73 3.74
CA LEU A 97 4.28 -3.51 4.34
C LEU A 97 3.79 -4.76 5.07
N GLU A 98 3.80 -5.91 4.41
CA GLU A 98 3.41 -7.20 4.99
C GLU A 98 4.15 -7.48 6.30
N ALA A 99 5.49 -7.43 6.26
CA ALA A 99 6.31 -7.64 7.44
C ALA A 99 5.96 -6.66 8.58
N THR A 100 5.81 -5.37 8.26
CA THR A 100 5.51 -4.33 9.25
C THR A 100 4.14 -4.56 9.91
N LEU A 101 3.11 -4.90 9.12
CA LEU A 101 1.78 -5.17 9.65
C LEU A 101 1.76 -6.43 10.53
N ASN A 102 2.48 -7.49 10.12
CA ASN A 102 2.58 -8.72 10.90
C ASN A 102 3.35 -8.49 12.21
N GLU A 103 4.50 -7.81 12.18
CA GLU A 103 5.27 -7.47 13.38
C GLU A 103 4.42 -6.66 14.37
N TYR A 104 3.67 -5.67 13.87
CA TYR A 104 2.78 -4.88 14.70
C TYR A 104 1.64 -5.72 15.29
N TRP A 105 1.07 -6.64 14.50
CA TRP A 105 0.02 -7.54 14.95
C TRP A 105 0.50 -8.45 16.09
N GLU A 106 1.65 -9.09 15.90
CA GLU A 106 2.29 -9.97 16.88
C GLU A 106 2.65 -9.25 18.17
N SER A 107 3.21 -8.03 18.08
CA SER A 107 3.61 -7.26 19.26
C SER A 107 2.42 -6.82 20.12
N HIS A 108 1.22 -6.75 19.54
CA HIS A 108 -0.01 -6.37 20.24
C HIS A 108 -0.92 -7.56 20.57
N GLN A 109 -0.46 -8.79 20.33
CA GLN A 109 -1.14 -10.06 20.69
C GLN A 109 -2.62 -10.11 20.28
N LEU A 110 -2.91 -9.71 19.06
CA LEU A 110 -4.30 -9.61 18.59
C LEU A 110 -4.87 -11.00 18.27
N PRO A 111 -6.09 -11.33 18.76
CA PRO A 111 -6.72 -12.61 18.49
C PRO A 111 -7.10 -12.75 17.01
N PHE A 112 -6.95 -13.97 16.48
CA PHE A 112 -7.43 -14.39 15.15
C PHE A 112 -8.95 -14.48 15.10
#